data_AF-A0A7S4I0X4-F1
#
_entry.id   AF-A0A7S4I0X4-F1
#
_cell.length_a   1.000
_cell.length_b   1.000
_cell.length_c   1.000
_cell.angle_alpha   90.00
_cell.angle_beta   90.00
_cell.angle_gamma   90.00
#
_symmetry.space_group_name_H-M   'P 1'
#
loop_
_entity.id
_entity.type
_entity.pdbx_description
1 polymer ?
#
loop_
_entity_poly.entity_id
_entity_poly.type
_entity_poly.pdbx_seq_one_letter_code
_entity_poly.pdbx_strand_id
1 'polypeptide(L)'
;GSDFATKLNEMKKPSCRGKGLRDFLIMPAQRIPRYLMLLIDLLKRTPEDHPDYNNLVEANKKFSELSDKVDKDLADFKSLETVMQLSSTLVFRKKEKVRTLSFEFWLSMILTNIILRTSPL
;
A
#
# COMPACT_ATOMS: atom_id res chain seq x y z
N GLY A 1 -13.67 19.02 14.76
CA GLY A 1 -14.18 18.02 13.81
C GLY A 1 -15.33 18.51 12.96
N SER A 2 -16.25 19.31 13.50
CA SER A 2 -17.47 19.77 12.80
C SER A 2 -17.21 20.69 11.60
N ASP A 3 -16.23 21.59 11.69
CA ASP A 3 -15.96 22.61 10.66
C ASP A 3 -15.59 22.02 9.29
N PHE A 4 -14.79 20.95 9.27
CA PHE A 4 -14.41 20.26 8.03
C PHE A 4 -15.59 19.53 7.37
N ALA A 5 -16.43 18.86 8.17
CA ALA A 5 -17.61 18.17 7.65
C ALA A 5 -18.64 19.14 7.08
N THR A 6 -18.80 20.32 7.70
CA THR A 6 -19.64 21.41 7.18
C THR A 6 -19.09 21.91 5.84
N LYS A 7 -17.78 22.18 5.76
CA LYS A 7 -17.10 22.60 4.52
C LYS A 7 -17.29 21.59 3.37
N LEU A 8 -17.22 20.28 3.67
CA LEU A 8 -17.44 19.23 2.68
C LEU A 8 -18.88 19.18 2.15
N ASN A 9 -19.87 19.53 2.99
CA ASN A 9 -21.26 19.61 2.55
C ASN A 9 -21.52 20.89 1.73
N GLU A 10 -20.88 22.01 2.06
CA GLU A 10 -20.93 23.25 1.26
C GLU A 10 -20.33 23.07 -0.15
N MET A 11 -19.41 22.13 -0.32
CA MET A 11 -18.82 21.79 -1.62
C MET A 11 -19.77 21.01 -2.54
N LYS A 12 -20.91 20.50 -2.05
CA LYS A 12 -21.92 19.81 -2.87
C LYS A 12 -22.74 20.82 -3.68
N LYS A 13 -22.16 21.34 -4.76
CA LYS A 13 -22.83 22.26 -5.69
C LYS A 13 -23.71 21.49 -6.68
N PRO A 14 -24.76 22.11 -7.26
CA PRO A 14 -25.55 21.49 -8.33
C PRO A 14 -24.68 21.09 -9.55
N SER A 15 -23.58 21.81 -9.80
CA SER A 15 -22.56 21.47 -10.82
C SER A 15 -21.89 20.11 -10.59
N CYS A 16 -21.87 19.63 -9.34
CA CYS A 16 -21.28 18.35 -8.97
C CYS A 16 -22.17 17.15 -9.30
N ARG A 17 -23.36 17.37 -9.90
CA ARG A 17 -24.31 16.32 -10.34
C ARG A 17 -24.58 15.29 -9.23
N GLY A 18 -24.74 15.76 -8.00
CA GLY A 18 -25.01 14.91 -6.82
C GLY A 18 -23.82 14.10 -6.30
N LYS A 19 -22.60 14.30 -6.83
CA LYS A 19 -21.39 13.60 -6.37
C LYS A 19 -20.68 14.36 -5.26
N GLY A 20 -20.24 13.64 -4.23
CA GLY A 20 -19.39 14.17 -3.16
C GLY A 20 -17.91 14.13 -3.54
N LEU A 21 -17.06 14.79 -2.74
CA LEU A 21 -15.60 14.84 -2.96
C LEU A 21 -14.99 13.44 -3.12
N ARG A 22 -15.40 12.49 -2.29
CA ARG A 22 -14.94 11.10 -2.35
C ARG A 22 -15.21 10.45 -3.70
N ASP A 23 -16.36 10.72 -4.32
CA ASP A 23 -16.69 10.16 -5.63
C ASP A 23 -15.74 10.66 -6.71
N PHE A 24 -15.35 11.95 -6.66
CA PHE A 24 -14.38 12.53 -7.58
C PHE A 24 -12.97 11.96 -7.36
N LEU A 25 -12.58 11.71 -6.11
CA LEU A 25 -11.28 11.10 -5.79
C LEU A 25 -11.17 9.65 -6.27
N ILE A 26 -12.30 8.93 -6.38
CA ILE A 26 -12.33 7.54 -6.87
C ILE A 26 -12.35 7.46 -8.41
N MET A 27 -12.83 8.50 -9.10
CA MET A 27 -12.96 8.49 -10.57
C MET A 27 -11.68 8.10 -11.32
N PRO A 28 -10.48 8.61 -11.01
CA PRO A 28 -9.26 8.27 -11.76
C PRO A 28 -8.96 6.77 -11.76
N ALA A 29 -9.14 6.10 -10.61
CA ALA A 29 -8.95 4.66 -10.49
C ALA A 29 -9.98 3.86 -11.32
N GLN A 30 -11.21 4.34 -11.42
CA GLN A 30 -12.27 3.69 -12.20
C GLN A 30 -12.18 3.97 -13.71
N ARG A 31 -11.48 5.03 -14.11
CA ARG A 31 -11.48 5.52 -15.48
C ARG A 31 -10.49 4.76 -16.38
N ILE A 32 -9.39 4.28 -15.81
CA ILE A 32 -8.38 3.49 -16.52
C ILE A 32 -8.95 2.15 -17.03
N PRO A 33 -9.62 1.31 -16.19
CA PRO A 33 -10.23 0.07 -16.67
C PRO A 33 -11.28 0.30 -17.77
N ARG A 34 -12.05 1.38 -17.67
CA ARG A 34 -13.07 1.72 -18.66
C ARG A 34 -12.46 2.03 -20.03
N TYR A 35 -11.33 2.75 -20.08
CA TYR A 35 -10.66 3.04 -21.34
C TYR A 35 -10.04 1.79 -21.97
N LEU A 36 -9.50 0.88 -21.16
CA LEU A 36 -9.01 -0.41 -21.64
C LEU A 36 -10.14 -1.20 -22.33
N MET A 37 -11.30 -1.32 -21.69
CA MET A 37 -12.46 -2.02 -22.29
C MET A 37 -12.89 -1.39 -23.62
N LEU A 38 -12.98 -0.05 -23.67
CA LEU A 38 -13.38 0.65 -24.89
C LEU A 38 -12.37 0.48 -26.04
N LEU A 39 -11.07 0.50 -25.74
CA LEU A 39 -10.01 0.29 -26.73
C LEU A 39 -10.02 -1.14 -27.27
N ILE A 40 -10.21 -2.14 -26.41
CA ILE A 40 -10.36 -3.54 -26.81
C ILE A 40 -11.57 -3.71 -27.75
N ASP A 41 -12.71 -3.12 -27.38
CA ASP A 41 -13.94 -3.22 -28.18
C ASP A 41 -13.81 -2.48 -29.53
N LEU A 42 -13.09 -1.37 -29.55
CA LEU A 42 -12.81 -0.61 -30.77
C LEU A 42 -11.86 -1.37 -31.70
N LEU A 43 -10.81 -2.00 -31.16
CA LEU A 43 -9.87 -2.81 -31.94
C LEU A 43 -10.57 -4.01 -32.57
N LYS A 44 -11.45 -4.71 -31.83
CA LYS A 44 -12.24 -5.85 -32.34
C LYS A 44 -13.15 -5.49 -33.54
N ARG A 45 -13.50 -4.22 -33.69
CA ARG A 45 -14.40 -3.72 -34.74
C ARG A 45 -13.65 -3.00 -35.86
N THR A 46 -12.32 -2.88 -35.75
CA THR A 46 -11.47 -2.23 -36.74
C THR A 46 -10.73 -3.31 -37.54
N PRO A 47 -10.93 -3.40 -38.87
CA PRO A 47 -10.21 -4.37 -39.70
C PRO A 47 -8.72 -4.02 -39.80
N GLU A 48 -7.87 -5.02 -40.09
CA GLU A 48 -6.41 -4.84 -40.12
C GLU A 48 -5.94 -3.86 -41.21
N ASP A 49 -6.68 -3.78 -42.30
CA ASP A 49 -6.41 -2.86 -43.42
C ASP A 49 -6.73 -1.39 -43.09
N HIS A 50 -7.36 -1.12 -41.95
CA HIS A 50 -7.71 0.24 -41.56
C HIS A 50 -6.45 1.01 -41.11
N PRO A 51 -6.26 2.27 -41.53
CA PRO A 51 -5.08 3.06 -41.17
C PRO A 51 -4.87 3.20 -39.65
N ASP A 52 -5.95 3.18 -38.86
CA ASP A 52 -5.88 3.26 -37.39
C ASP A 52 -5.65 1.92 -36.68
N TYR A 53 -5.63 0.78 -37.38
CA TYR A 53 -5.47 -0.53 -36.73
C TYR A 53 -4.17 -0.60 -35.91
N ASN A 54 -3.05 -0.22 -36.52
CA ASN A 54 -1.75 -0.20 -35.85
C ASN A 54 -1.72 0.76 -34.65
N ASN A 55 -2.36 1.93 -34.78
CA ASN A 55 -2.48 2.91 -33.70
C ASN A 55 -3.29 2.33 -32.52
N LEU A 56 -4.38 1.60 -32.80
CA LEU A 56 -5.21 0.96 -31.78
C LEU A 56 -4.49 -0.20 -31.11
N VAL A 57 -3.71 -0.99 -31.85
CA VAL A 57 -2.87 -2.06 -31.28
C VAL A 57 -1.84 -1.47 -30.32
N GLU A 58 -1.15 -0.41 -30.70
CA GLU A 58 -0.17 0.26 -29.85
C GLU A 58 -0.82 0.89 -28.61
N ALA A 59 -1.96 1.56 -28.78
CA ALA A 59 -2.72 2.13 -27.67
C ALA A 59 -3.19 1.04 -26.69
N ASN A 60 -3.69 -0.09 -27.19
CA ASN A 60 -4.12 -1.20 -26.36
C ASN A 60 -2.96 -1.80 -25.56
N LYS A 61 -1.78 -1.95 -26.18
CA LYS A 61 -0.57 -2.40 -25.49
C LYS A 61 -0.17 -1.46 -24.36
N LYS A 62 -0.08 -0.15 -24.64
CA LYS A 62 0.24 0.87 -23.62
C LYS A 62 -0.76 0.88 -22.47
N PHE A 63 -2.05 0.73 -22.76
CA PHE A 63 -3.08 0.67 -21.73
C PHE A 63 -3.02 -0.62 -20.89
N SER A 64 -2.63 -1.74 -21.48
CA SER A 64 -2.38 -2.98 -20.73
C SER A 64 -1.23 -2.80 -19.74
N GLU A 65 -0.10 -2.24 -20.19
CA GLU A 65 1.06 -1.96 -19.33
C GLU A 65 0.71 -0.98 -18.19
N LEU A 66 -0.12 0.03 -18.48
CA LEU A 66 -0.64 0.95 -17.46
C LEU A 66 -1.54 0.23 -16.46
N SER A 67 -2.41 -0.68 -16.90
CA SER A 67 -3.27 -1.46 -16.02
C SER A 67 -2.46 -2.32 -15.06
N ASP A 68 -1.47 -3.05 -15.58
CA ASP A 68 -0.59 -3.89 -14.77
C ASP A 68 0.18 -3.07 -13.72
N LYS A 69 0.58 -1.85 -14.08
CA LYS A 69 1.23 -0.94 -13.14
C LYS A 69 0.28 -0.49 -12.03
N VAL A 70 -0.94 -0.09 -12.39
CA VAL A 70 -1.96 0.35 -11.42
C VAL A 70 -2.33 -0.78 -10.46
N ASP A 71 -2.45 -2.02 -10.96
CA ASP A 71 -2.75 -3.19 -10.13
C ASP A 71 -1.63 -3.49 -9.13
N LYS A 72 -0.36 -3.34 -9.55
CA LYS A 72 0.81 -3.45 -8.66
C LYS A 72 0.81 -2.35 -7.59
N ASP A 73 0.65 -1.09 -7.99
CA ASP A 73 0.61 0.04 -7.07
C ASP A 73 -0.52 -0.13 -6.03
N LEU A 74 -1.67 -0.68 -6.45
CA LEU A 74 -2.78 -0.99 -5.55
C LEU A 74 -2.46 -2.14 -4.59
N ALA A 75 -1.75 -3.18 -5.05
CA ALA A 75 -1.30 -4.27 -4.19
C ALA A 75 -0.31 -3.77 -3.13
N ASP A 76 0.64 -2.92 -3.52
CA ASP A 76 1.60 -2.31 -2.60
C ASP A 76 0.89 -1.44 -1.56
N PHE A 77 -0.09 -0.63 -1.97
CA PHE A 77 -0.89 0.18 -1.05
C PHE A 77 -1.65 -0.69 -0.03
N LYS A 78 -2.28 -1.78 -0.46
CA LYS A 78 -2.96 -2.73 0.45
C LYS A 78 -2.00 -3.39 1.44
N SER A 79 -0.79 -3.71 0.99
CA SER A 79 0.24 -4.27 1.87
C SER A 79 0.64 -3.27 2.95
N LEU A 80 0.83 -2.01 2.57
CA LEU A 80 1.13 -0.92 3.50
C LEU A 80 -0.02 -0.69 4.49
N GLU A 81 -1.26 -0.68 4.00
CA GLU A 81 -2.46 -0.56 4.84
C GLU A 81 -2.53 -1.69 5.87
N THR A 82 -2.23 -2.93 5.47
CA THR A 82 -2.21 -4.09 6.37
C THR A 82 -1.16 -3.90 7.48
N VAL A 83 0.04 -3.42 7.13
CA VAL A 83 1.10 -3.13 8.12
C VAL A 83 0.68 -2.03 9.09
N MET A 84 0.03 -0.97 8.60
CA MET A 84 -0.50 0.11 9.46
C MET A 84 -1.62 -0.38 10.39
N GLN A 85 -2.52 -1.22 9.88
CA GLN A 85 -3.58 -1.82 10.70
C GLN A 85 -3.01 -2.74 11.78
N LEU A 86 -2.02 -3.56 11.43
CA LEU A 86 -1.29 -4.38 12.40
C LEU A 86 -0.62 -3.52 13.47
N SER A 87 0.13 -2.48 13.11
CA SER A 87 0.81 -1.62 14.07
C SER A 87 -0.16 -0.91 15.03
N SER A 88 -1.36 -0.56 14.56
CA SER A 88 -2.40 0.04 15.41
C SER A 88 -3.05 -0.95 16.38
N THR A 89 -3.08 -2.23 16.04
CA THR A 89 -3.68 -3.30 16.85
C THR A 89 -2.68 -3.91 17.83
N LEU A 90 -1.39 -3.88 17.48
CA LEU A 90 -0.31 -4.40 18.31
C LEU A 90 -0.08 -3.47 19.50
N VAL A 91 -0.75 -3.76 20.63
CA VAL A 91 -0.24 -3.35 21.93
C VAL A 91 1.04 -4.15 22.16
N PHE A 92 2.20 -3.53 21.95
CA PHE A 92 3.46 -4.10 22.42
C PHE A 92 3.32 -4.31 23.92
N ARG A 93 3.12 -5.57 24.33
CA ARG A 93 3.25 -5.97 25.72
C ARG A 93 4.63 -5.49 26.13
N LYS A 94 4.68 -4.49 27.02
CA LYS A 94 5.90 -3.92 27.57
C LYS A 94 6.84 -5.11 27.82
N LYS A 95 7.94 -5.18 27.07
CA LYS A 95 8.99 -6.15 27.36
C LYS A 95 9.26 -5.94 28.84
N GLU A 96 8.93 -6.91 29.68
CA GLU A 96 9.36 -6.86 31.07
C GLU A 96 10.82 -6.49 31.03
N LYS A 97 11.25 -5.56 31.89
CA LYS A 97 12.67 -5.32 32.09
C LYS A 97 13.26 -6.69 32.39
N VAL A 98 13.85 -7.35 31.39
CA VAL A 98 14.65 -8.54 31.60
C VAL A 98 15.68 -8.03 32.59
N ARG A 99 15.62 -8.57 33.81
CA ARG A 99 16.42 -8.14 34.93
C ARG A 99 17.86 -8.31 34.47
N THR A 100 18.47 -7.23 34.01
CA THR A 100 19.86 -7.24 33.58
C THR A 100 20.61 -7.65 34.83
N LEU A 101 21.19 -8.85 34.80
CA LEU A 101 22.06 -9.30 35.86
C LEU A 101 23.12 -8.22 36.02
N SER A 102 23.25 -7.72 37.26
CA SER A 102 24.21 -6.66 37.60
C SER A 102 25.58 -6.99 37.00
N PHE A 103 26.34 -5.98 36.59
CA PHE A 103 27.72 -6.18 36.13
C PHE A 103 28.55 -6.98 37.15
N GLU A 104 28.26 -6.80 38.45
CA GLU A 104 28.79 -7.59 39.57
C GLU A 104 28.47 -9.09 39.47
N PHE A 105 27.27 -9.42 39.02
CA PHE A 105 26.82 -10.80 38.85
C PHE A 105 27.45 -11.44 37.60
N TRP A 106 27.65 -10.66 36.55
CA TRP A 106 28.36 -11.10 35.34
C TRP A 106 29.85 -11.32 35.63
N LEU A 107 30.48 -10.42 36.40
CA LEU A 107 31.85 -10.58 36.89
C LEU A 107 31.98 -11.79 37.82
N SER A 108 31.03 -12.01 38.73
CA SER A 108 31.01 -13.21 39.57
C SER A 108 30.92 -14.49 38.73
N MET A 109 30.06 -14.52 37.70
CA MET A 109 29.92 -15.70 36.83
C MET A 109 31.19 -15.97 36.01
N ILE A 110 31.85 -14.93 35.51
CA ILE A 110 33.12 -15.05 34.79
C ILE A 110 34.25 -15.46 35.71
N LEU A 111 34.37 -14.85 36.89
CA LEU A 111 35.39 -15.20 37.88
C LEU A 111 35.21 -16.65 38.35
N THR A 112 33.97 -17.09 38.59
CA THR A 112 33.68 -18.48 38.99
C THR A 112 34.03 -19.47 37.86
N ASN A 113 33.76 -19.13 36.60
CA ASN A 113 34.06 -20.02 35.47
C ASN A 113 35.56 -20.04 35.10
N ILE A 114 36.27 -18.91 35.26
CA ILE A 114 37.70 -18.81 34.98
C ILE A 114 38.52 -19.45 36.11
N ILE A 115 38.20 -19.18 37.39
CA ILE A 115 38.94 -19.71 38.54
C ILE A 115 38.74 -21.23 38.69
N LEU A 116 37.52 -21.75 38.43
CA LEU A 116 37.27 -23.19 38.46
C LEU A 116 37.83 -23.96 37.25
N ARG A 117 38.10 -23.30 36.11
CA ARG A 117 38.77 -23.94 34.95
C ARG A 117 40.30 -23.93 35.02
N THR A 118 40.91 -23.15 35.91
CA THR A 118 42.37 -23.05 36.06
C THR A 118 42.87 -23.50 37.43
N SER A 119 42.16 -24.41 38.10
CA SER A 119 42.69 -25.15 39.24
C SER A 119 43.09 -26.55 38.78
N PRO A 120 44.40 -26.83 38.56
CA PRO A 120 44.87 -28.17 38.32
C PRO A 120 44.96 -28.92 39.65
N LEU A 121 44.27 -30.05 39.73
CA LEU A 121 44.78 -31.27 40.36
C LEU A 121 44.75 -32.35 39.29
#